data_AF-E2SSB6-F1
#
_entry.id   AF-E2SSB6-F1
#
_cell.length_a   1.000
_cell.length_b   1.000
_cell.length_c   1.000
_cell.angle_alpha   90.00
_cell.angle_beta   90.00
_cell.angle_gamma   90.00
#
_symmetry.space_group_name_H-M   'P 1'
#
loop_
_entity.id
_entity.type
_entity.pdbx_description
1 polymer ?
#
loop_
_entity_poly.entity_id
_entity_poly.type
_entity_poly.pdbx_seq_one_letter_code
_entity_poly.pdbx_strand_id
1 'polypeptide(L)'
;MRNEEGEVESKRSLMKRIYIYLPEIDAIVKRKGFEKLNDFEQLCYLFKNNDEDGILKTEERLVKKVMEKYRKFQDAEDLWSIAMATQIQEQREKNAILDSFKDGVEQGIEQGMEQGIELGIKQGQKEGERTLLNRQMVKKYHEDCSTWLCSLTTEQLDLVFNLLFTCDTLQELKDQLQ
;
A
#
# COMPACT_ATOMS: atom_id res chain seq x y z
N MET A 1 3.97 -21.93 9.25
CA MET A 1 3.15 -20.88 8.58
C MET A 1 2.68 -19.91 9.65
N ARG A 2 1.94 -18.84 9.34
CA ARG A 2 1.31 -17.99 10.38
C ARG A 2 -0.20 -18.06 10.24
N ASN A 3 -0.94 -18.11 11.35
CA ASN A 3 -2.41 -18.09 11.34
C ASN A 3 -2.94 -16.68 10.99
N GLU A 4 -4.26 -16.49 10.93
CA GLU A 4 -4.91 -15.20 10.63
C GLU A 4 -4.54 -14.09 11.63
N GLU A 5 -4.11 -14.47 12.83
CA GLU A 5 -3.71 -13.57 13.93
C GLU A 5 -2.19 -13.31 13.95
N GLY A 6 -1.44 -13.93 13.02
CA GLY A 6 0.00 -13.73 12.86
C GLY A 6 0.89 -14.65 13.72
N GLU A 7 0.34 -15.63 14.43
CA GLU A 7 1.09 -16.55 15.29
C GLU A 7 1.77 -17.66 14.50
N VAL A 8 2.92 -18.16 14.96
CA VAL A 8 3.70 -19.19 14.26
C VAL A 8 3.04 -20.57 14.42
N GLU A 9 2.58 -21.13 13.30
CA GLU A 9 1.98 -22.46 13.23
C GLU A 9 3.01 -23.59 13.19
N SER A 10 2.58 -24.79 13.64
CA SER A 10 3.31 -26.06 13.48
C SER A 10 3.80 -26.30 12.04
N LYS A 11 4.95 -26.98 11.93
CA LYS A 11 5.61 -27.32 10.64
C LYS A 11 4.74 -28.17 9.72
N ARG A 12 3.67 -28.82 10.22
CA ARG A 12 2.79 -29.72 9.46
C ARG A 12 1.32 -29.26 9.42
N SER A 13 1.08 -27.97 9.59
CA SER A 13 -0.27 -27.37 9.56
C SER A 13 -0.84 -27.33 8.13
N LEU A 14 -2.09 -27.77 7.94
CA LEU A 14 -2.90 -27.39 6.77
C LEU A 14 -3.61 -26.06 7.03
N MET A 15 -3.59 -25.14 6.06
CA MET A 15 -4.28 -23.84 6.17
C MET A 15 -5.79 -23.95 5.95
N LYS A 16 -6.27 -24.92 5.14
CA LYS A 16 -7.72 -25.13 4.95
C LYS A 16 -8.24 -26.23 5.86
N ARG A 17 -8.93 -25.82 6.92
CA ARG A 17 -9.70 -26.69 7.81
C ARG A 17 -11.15 -26.25 7.74
N ILE A 18 -12.05 -27.18 7.43
CA ILE A 18 -13.48 -26.94 7.63
C ILE A 18 -13.74 -27.19 9.12
N TYR A 19 -13.87 -26.11 9.87
CA TYR A 19 -14.23 -26.17 11.28
C TYR A 19 -15.66 -26.69 11.43
N ILE A 20 -15.90 -27.47 12.49
CA ILE A 20 -17.23 -27.44 13.10
C ILE A 20 -17.32 -26.09 13.81
N TYR A 21 -18.04 -25.15 13.20
CA TYR A 21 -18.06 -23.75 13.61
C TYR A 21 -18.77 -23.58 14.96
N LEU A 22 -17.99 -23.28 16.00
CA LEU A 22 -18.46 -22.81 17.30
C LEU A 22 -17.76 -21.46 17.59
N PRO A 23 -18.34 -20.33 17.14
CA PRO A 23 -17.67 -19.03 17.17
C PRO A 23 -17.25 -18.58 18.57
N GLU A 24 -17.97 -19.02 19.60
CA GLU A 24 -17.80 -18.63 20.99
C GLU A 24 -16.77 -19.48 21.73
N ILE A 25 -16.07 -20.40 21.07
CA ILE A 25 -15.20 -21.37 21.76
C ILE A 25 -14.14 -20.70 22.64
N ASP A 26 -13.49 -19.61 22.18
CA ASP A 26 -12.50 -18.90 23.01
C ASP A 26 -13.13 -18.23 24.23
N ALA A 27 -14.37 -17.73 24.09
CA ALA A 27 -15.11 -17.16 25.19
C ALA A 27 -15.53 -18.25 26.19
N ILE A 28 -15.86 -19.45 25.71
CA ILE A 28 -16.15 -20.63 26.55
C ILE A 28 -14.90 -21.06 27.30
N VAL A 29 -13.74 -21.12 26.65
CA VAL A 29 -12.45 -21.46 27.28
C VAL A 29 -12.09 -20.44 28.36
N LYS A 30 -12.24 -19.13 28.09
CA LYS A 30 -12.00 -18.08 29.09
C LYS A 30 -12.89 -18.21 30.34
N ARG A 31 -14.10 -18.75 30.19
CA ARG A 31 -15.06 -18.93 31.30
C ARG A 31 -14.86 -20.23 32.07
N LYS A 32 -14.61 -21.34 31.36
CA LYS A 32 -14.57 -22.69 31.95
C LYS A 32 -13.15 -23.13 32.32
N GLY A 33 -12.14 -22.64 31.62
CA GLY A 33 -10.81 -23.23 31.58
C GLY A 33 -10.77 -24.45 30.65
N PHE A 34 -9.66 -24.64 29.92
CA PHE A 34 -9.52 -25.69 28.90
C PHE A 34 -9.77 -27.11 29.46
N GLU A 35 -9.25 -27.42 30.64
CA GLU A 35 -9.39 -28.73 31.29
C GLU A 35 -10.83 -29.12 31.65
N LYS A 36 -11.76 -28.15 31.70
CA LYS A 36 -13.18 -28.38 32.03
C LYS A 36 -14.09 -28.42 30.81
N LEU A 37 -13.52 -28.28 29.62
CA LEU A 37 -14.24 -28.41 28.36
C LEU A 37 -14.57 -29.88 28.09
N ASN A 38 -15.71 -30.14 27.47
CA ASN A 38 -16.02 -31.49 27.01
C ASN A 38 -15.22 -31.86 25.75
N ASP A 39 -15.23 -33.17 25.47
CA ASP A 39 -14.62 -33.86 24.32
C ASP A 39 -14.79 -33.11 22.96
N PHE A 40 -15.96 -32.50 22.71
CA PHE A 40 -16.27 -31.74 21.49
C PHE A 40 -15.78 -30.28 21.55
N GLU A 41 -15.94 -29.61 22.70
CA GLU A 41 -15.46 -28.24 22.90
C GLU A 41 -13.93 -28.16 22.79
N GLN A 42 -13.22 -29.14 23.37
CA GLN A 42 -11.76 -29.25 23.22
C GLN A 42 -11.35 -29.44 21.76
N LEU A 43 -12.05 -30.32 21.02
CA LEU A 43 -11.81 -30.52 19.59
C LEU A 43 -11.97 -29.20 18.81
N CYS A 44 -13.06 -28.46 19.01
CA CYS A 44 -13.28 -27.17 18.37
C CYS A 44 -12.17 -26.16 18.68
N TYR A 45 -11.76 -26.05 19.95
CA TYR A 45 -10.73 -25.11 20.39
C TYR A 45 -9.37 -25.44 19.79
N LEU A 46 -8.97 -26.69 19.87
CA LEU A 46 -7.68 -27.17 19.42
C LEU A 46 -7.53 -27.06 17.90
N PHE A 47 -8.60 -27.36 17.16
CA PHE A 47 -8.61 -27.19 15.70
C PHE A 47 -8.45 -25.72 15.31
N LYS A 48 -9.20 -24.82 15.97
CA LYS A 48 -9.15 -23.37 15.73
C LYS A 48 -7.74 -22.80 15.95
N ASN A 49 -7.10 -23.18 17.05
CA ASN A 49 -5.82 -22.61 17.48
C ASN A 49 -4.59 -23.36 16.99
N ASN A 50 -4.76 -24.50 16.29
CA ASN A 50 -3.66 -25.28 15.74
C ASN A 50 -2.62 -25.75 16.78
N ASP A 51 -3.07 -26.00 18.01
CA ASP A 51 -2.22 -26.43 19.11
C ASP A 51 -1.98 -27.95 19.06
N GLU A 52 -1.06 -28.39 18.20
CA GLU A 52 -0.70 -29.80 18.06
C GLU A 52 -0.22 -30.41 19.39
N ASP A 53 0.45 -29.63 20.24
CA ASP A 53 0.95 -30.10 21.54
C ASP A 53 -0.18 -30.28 22.57
N GLY A 54 -1.16 -29.38 22.61
CA GLY A 54 -2.38 -29.51 23.41
C GLY A 54 -3.28 -30.65 22.92
N ILE A 55 -3.34 -30.84 21.61
CA ILE A 55 -4.06 -31.93 20.94
C ILE A 55 -3.52 -33.30 21.35
N LEU A 56 -2.20 -33.46 21.38
CA LEU A 56 -1.56 -34.75 21.66
C LEU A 56 -1.65 -35.18 23.13
N LYS A 57 -1.79 -34.20 24.04
CA LYS A 57 -1.92 -34.43 25.49
C LYS A 57 -3.36 -34.66 25.93
N THR A 58 -4.31 -34.42 25.04
CA THR A 58 -5.73 -34.58 25.34
C THR A 58 -6.09 -36.06 25.40
N GLU A 59 -6.62 -36.52 26.54
CA GLU A 59 -7.02 -37.91 26.71
C GLU A 59 -8.39 -38.25 26.08
N GLU A 60 -9.11 -37.22 25.65
CA GLU A 60 -10.48 -37.24 25.15
C GLU A 60 -10.67 -38.06 23.87
N ARG A 61 -11.80 -38.76 23.79
CA ARG A 61 -12.01 -39.86 22.84
C ARG A 61 -12.18 -39.38 21.41
N LEU A 62 -12.90 -38.27 21.20
CA LEU A 62 -13.15 -37.73 19.86
C LEU A 62 -11.90 -37.08 19.29
N VAL A 63 -11.16 -36.32 20.11
CA VAL A 63 -9.89 -35.70 19.72
C VAL A 63 -8.90 -36.77 19.24
N LYS A 64 -8.71 -37.85 20.01
CA LYS A 64 -7.84 -38.98 19.60
C LYS A 64 -8.23 -39.58 18.25
N LYS A 65 -9.52 -39.86 18.03
CA LYS A 65 -10.01 -40.46 16.77
C LYS A 65 -9.80 -39.55 15.57
N VAL A 66 -10.09 -38.26 15.72
CA VAL A 66 -9.90 -37.29 14.64
C VAL A 66 -8.41 -37.15 14.32
N MET A 67 -7.55 -37.14 15.34
CA MET A 67 -6.10 -37.05 15.14
C MET A 67 -5.50 -38.29 14.48
N GLU A 68 -5.98 -39.48 14.81
CA GLU A 68 -5.58 -40.70 14.12
C GLU A 68 -5.90 -40.60 12.62
N LYS A 69 -7.07 -40.07 12.25
CA LYS A 69 -7.46 -39.85 10.85
C LYS A 69 -6.64 -38.73 10.19
N TYR A 70 -6.35 -37.65 10.91
CA TYR A 70 -5.52 -36.55 10.42
C TYR A 70 -4.09 -37.01 10.11
N ARG A 71 -3.48 -37.82 10.99
CA ARG A 71 -2.16 -38.43 10.73
C ARG A 71 -2.20 -39.35 9.52
N LYS A 72 -3.21 -40.21 9.39
CA LYS A 72 -3.38 -41.07 8.21
C LYS A 72 -3.53 -40.26 6.92
N PHE A 73 -4.14 -39.08 6.98
CA PHE A 73 -4.19 -38.14 5.85
C PHE A 73 -2.82 -37.53 5.54
N GLN A 74 -2.05 -37.13 6.56
CA GLN A 74 -0.68 -36.65 6.38
C GLN A 74 0.25 -37.70 5.78
N ASP A 75 0.08 -38.95 6.17
CA ASP A 75 0.86 -40.08 5.67
C ASP A 75 0.43 -40.52 4.25
N ALA A 76 -0.73 -40.04 3.76
CA ALA A 76 -1.19 -40.28 2.39
C ALA A 76 -0.56 -39.25 1.44
N GLU A 77 0.62 -39.59 0.92
CA GLU A 77 1.49 -38.71 0.11
C GLU A 77 0.77 -37.99 -1.04
N ASP A 78 -0.06 -38.70 -1.82
CA ASP A 78 -0.78 -38.12 -2.96
C ASP A 78 -1.78 -37.05 -2.52
N LEU A 79 -2.59 -37.35 -1.49
CA LEU A 79 -3.61 -36.43 -0.97
C LEU A 79 -2.98 -35.23 -0.28
N TRP A 80 -1.92 -35.46 0.49
CA TRP A 80 -1.16 -34.42 1.17
C TRP A 80 -0.51 -33.46 0.17
N SER A 81 0.10 -34.00 -0.90
CA SER A 81 0.76 -33.21 -1.94
C SER A 81 -0.22 -32.34 -2.72
N ILE A 82 -1.39 -32.88 -3.08
CA ILE A 82 -2.45 -32.10 -3.75
C ILE A 82 -2.94 -30.96 -2.85
N ALA A 83 -3.25 -31.25 -1.57
CA ALA A 83 -3.72 -30.24 -0.63
C ALA A 83 -2.67 -29.13 -0.40
N MET A 84 -1.39 -29.49 -0.27
CA MET A 84 -0.29 -28.55 -0.11
C MET A 84 -0.09 -27.70 -1.37
N ALA A 85 -0.17 -28.28 -2.56
CA ALA A 85 -0.02 -27.56 -3.82
C ALA A 85 -1.11 -26.50 -4.01
N THR A 86 -2.38 -26.84 -3.77
CA THR A 86 -3.50 -25.88 -3.80
C THR A 86 -3.27 -24.73 -2.82
N GLN A 87 -2.82 -25.06 -1.60
CA GLN A 87 -2.55 -24.07 -0.56
C GLN A 87 -1.41 -23.11 -0.91
N ILE A 88 -0.32 -23.62 -1.48
CA ILE A 88 0.80 -22.80 -1.95
C ILE A 88 0.34 -21.88 -3.08
N GLN A 89 -0.47 -22.37 -4.01
CA GLN A 89 -0.97 -21.59 -5.14
C GLN A 89 -1.83 -20.41 -4.67
N GLU A 90 -2.77 -20.64 -3.76
CA GLU A 90 -3.61 -19.56 -3.21
C GLU A 90 -2.79 -18.52 -2.44
N GLN A 91 -1.75 -18.95 -1.73
CA GLN A 91 -0.86 -18.01 -1.04
C GLN A 91 -0.06 -17.17 -2.01
N ARG A 92 0.39 -17.76 -3.13
CA ARG A 92 1.06 -17.02 -4.21
C ARG A 92 0.13 -15.98 -4.80
N GLU A 93 -1.14 -16.32 -5.03
CA GLU A 93 -2.14 -15.37 -5.55
C GLU A 93 -2.38 -14.22 -4.58
N LYS A 94 -2.54 -14.50 -3.27
CA LYS A 94 -2.66 -13.46 -2.24
C LYS A 94 -1.44 -12.55 -2.19
N ASN A 95 -0.24 -13.13 -2.17
CA ASN A 95 1.00 -12.36 -2.15
C ASN A 95 1.17 -11.55 -3.43
N ALA A 96 0.87 -12.11 -4.61
CA ALA A 96 0.93 -11.39 -5.88
C ALA A 96 -0.03 -10.18 -5.93
N ILE A 97 -1.21 -10.29 -5.31
CA ILE A 97 -2.12 -9.15 -5.16
C ILE A 97 -1.51 -8.08 -4.24
N LEU A 98 -0.93 -8.48 -3.11
CA LEU A 98 -0.32 -7.56 -2.16
C LEU A 98 0.91 -6.85 -2.76
N ASP A 99 1.77 -7.60 -3.43
CA ASP A 99 2.97 -7.11 -4.10
C ASP A 99 2.58 -6.16 -5.24
N SER A 100 1.61 -6.53 -6.09
CA SER A 100 1.16 -5.64 -7.17
C SER A 100 0.51 -4.36 -6.67
N PHE A 101 -0.21 -4.40 -5.55
CA PHE A 101 -0.72 -3.18 -4.90
C PHE A 101 0.42 -2.29 -4.39
N LYS A 102 1.42 -2.90 -3.73
CA LYS A 102 2.58 -2.17 -3.20
C LYS A 102 3.38 -1.52 -4.33
N ASP A 103 3.68 -2.26 -5.38
CA ASP A 103 4.41 -1.77 -6.56
C ASP A 103 3.64 -0.63 -7.25
N GLY A 104 2.32 -0.76 -7.38
CA GLY A 104 1.48 0.29 -7.95
C GLY A 104 1.46 1.59 -7.14
N VAL A 105 1.48 1.50 -5.81
CA VAL A 105 1.60 2.67 -4.93
C VAL A 105 2.97 3.33 -5.07
N GLU A 106 4.04 2.54 -5.05
CA GLU A 106 5.41 3.04 -5.18
C GLU A 106 5.62 3.77 -6.51
N GLN A 107 5.19 3.16 -7.63
CA GLN A 107 5.24 3.79 -8.95
C GLN A 107 4.40 5.07 -9.02
N GLY A 108 3.20 5.07 -8.42
CA GLY A 108 2.34 6.25 -8.40
C GLY A 108 2.97 7.43 -7.65
N ILE A 109 3.65 7.15 -6.53
CA ILE A 109 4.37 8.17 -5.75
C ILE A 109 5.57 8.69 -6.55
N GLU A 110 6.37 7.82 -7.14
CA GLU A 110 7.55 8.20 -7.91
C GLU A 110 7.18 9.10 -9.10
N GLN A 111 6.19 8.69 -9.91
CA GLN A 111 5.71 9.47 -11.05
C GLN A 111 5.11 10.81 -10.61
N GLY A 112 4.30 10.81 -9.55
CA GLY A 112 3.70 12.04 -9.02
C GLY A 112 4.75 13.03 -8.51
N MET A 113 5.80 12.53 -7.87
CA MET A 113 6.90 13.35 -7.36
C MET A 113 7.74 13.92 -8.51
N GLU A 114 8.11 13.10 -9.49
CA GLU A 114 8.90 13.54 -10.65
C GLU A 114 8.17 14.64 -11.43
N GLN A 115 6.89 14.42 -11.75
CA GLN A 115 6.06 15.42 -12.45
C GLN A 115 5.89 16.69 -11.63
N GLY A 116 5.65 16.55 -10.31
CA GLY A 116 5.49 17.69 -9.41
C GLY A 116 6.75 18.55 -9.32
N ILE A 117 7.92 17.92 -9.22
CA ILE A 117 9.23 18.61 -9.20
C ILE A 117 9.48 19.31 -10.54
N GLU A 118 9.28 18.62 -11.67
CA GLU A 118 9.53 19.19 -13.00
C GLU A 118 8.64 20.41 -13.26
N LEU A 119 7.35 20.31 -12.97
CA LEU A 119 6.41 21.42 -13.11
C LEU A 119 6.76 22.57 -12.17
N GLY A 120 7.12 22.26 -10.92
CA GLY A 120 7.55 23.25 -9.92
C GLY A 120 8.79 24.02 -10.36
N ILE A 121 9.81 23.34 -10.88
CA ILE A 121 11.03 23.96 -11.40
C ILE A 121 10.72 24.86 -12.59
N LYS A 122 9.95 24.37 -13.57
CA LYS A 122 9.57 25.15 -14.77
C LYS A 122 8.77 26.40 -14.40
N GLN A 123 7.83 26.28 -13.48
CA GLN A 123 7.03 27.41 -13.01
C GLN A 123 7.88 28.42 -12.24
N GLY A 124 8.74 27.94 -11.34
CA GLY A 124 9.64 28.79 -10.56
C GLY A 124 10.64 29.56 -11.42
N GLN A 125 11.16 28.95 -12.48
CA GLN A 125 12.03 29.63 -13.46
C GLN A 125 11.29 30.79 -14.15
N LYS A 126 10.07 30.53 -14.67
CA LYS A 126 9.25 31.56 -15.32
C LYS A 126 8.88 32.71 -14.38
N GLU A 127 8.53 32.41 -13.14
CA GLU A 127 8.25 33.43 -12.13
C GLU A 127 9.51 34.24 -11.76
N GLY A 128 10.67 33.58 -11.71
CA GLY A 128 11.96 34.21 -11.52
C GLY A 128 12.33 35.18 -12.65
N GLU A 129 12.15 34.77 -13.90
CA GLU A 129 12.35 35.61 -15.10
C GLU A 129 11.44 36.85 -15.07
N ARG A 130 10.15 36.67 -14.79
CA ARG A 130 9.21 37.79 -14.64
C ARG A 130 9.63 38.75 -13.53
N THR A 131 10.06 38.22 -12.39
CA THR A 131 10.52 39.03 -11.25
C THR A 131 11.76 39.84 -11.61
N LEU A 132 12.71 39.23 -12.32
CA LEU A 132 13.92 39.90 -12.77
C LEU A 132 13.62 40.99 -13.81
N LEU A 133 12.78 40.67 -14.79
CA LEU A 133 12.35 41.62 -15.82
C LEU A 133 11.62 42.81 -15.20
N ASN A 134 10.73 42.58 -14.24
CA ASN A 134 10.05 43.64 -13.51
C ASN A 134 11.04 44.58 -12.79
N ARG A 135 12.09 44.02 -12.15
CA ARG A 135 13.14 44.84 -11.53
C ARG A 135 13.87 45.72 -12.54
N GLN A 136 14.08 45.25 -13.78
CA GLN A 136 14.69 46.06 -14.83
C GLN A 136 13.75 47.17 -15.31
N MET A 137 12.47 46.83 -15.51
CA MET A 137 11.41 47.77 -15.89
C MET A 137 11.27 48.90 -14.86
N VAL A 138 11.21 48.57 -13.56
CA VAL A 138 11.17 49.56 -12.47
C VAL A 138 12.39 50.47 -12.48
N LYS A 139 13.59 49.95 -12.80
CA LYS A 139 14.80 50.77 -12.88
C LYS A 139 14.80 51.73 -14.07
N LYS A 140 14.30 51.28 -15.23
CA LYS A 140 14.34 52.06 -16.48
C LYS A 140 13.17 53.04 -16.58
N TYR A 141 11.97 52.58 -16.27
CA TYR A 141 10.73 53.33 -16.47
C TYR A 141 10.11 53.85 -15.17
N HIS A 142 10.65 53.48 -14.01
CA HIS A 142 10.15 53.90 -12.68
C HIS A 142 8.71 53.46 -12.37
N GLU A 143 8.24 52.39 -13.03
CA GLU A 143 6.91 51.82 -12.85
C GLU A 143 6.96 50.32 -12.50
N ASP A 144 6.13 49.89 -11.55
CA ASP A 144 5.92 48.46 -11.27
C ASP A 144 5.01 47.84 -12.32
N CYS A 145 5.55 46.86 -13.03
CA CYS A 145 4.91 46.16 -14.13
C CYS A 145 4.58 44.70 -13.77
N SER A 146 4.68 44.30 -12.50
CA SER A 146 4.48 42.93 -12.03
C SER A 146 3.16 42.32 -12.51
N THR A 147 2.05 43.03 -12.33
CA THR A 147 0.71 42.60 -12.74
C THR A 147 0.59 42.46 -14.25
N TRP A 148 1.15 43.40 -15.00
CA TRP A 148 1.16 43.36 -16.47
C TRP A 148 1.99 42.17 -16.98
N LEU A 149 3.20 41.98 -16.47
CA LEU A 149 4.08 40.85 -16.86
C LEU A 149 3.48 39.48 -16.51
N CYS A 150 2.69 39.38 -15.44
CA CYS A 150 1.94 38.16 -15.11
C CYS A 150 0.83 37.84 -16.12
N SER A 151 0.31 38.84 -16.84
CA SER A 151 -0.72 38.64 -17.87
C SER A 151 -0.16 38.19 -19.23
N LEU A 152 1.17 38.28 -19.42
CA LEU A 152 1.84 38.00 -20.69
C LEU A 152 2.23 36.52 -20.85
N THR A 153 2.18 36.05 -22.09
CA THR A 153 2.73 34.74 -22.50
C THR A 153 4.26 34.74 -22.46
N THR A 154 4.87 33.55 -22.50
CA THR A 154 6.35 33.43 -22.54
C THR A 154 6.95 34.16 -23.76
N GLU A 155 6.33 34.02 -24.92
CA GLU A 155 6.76 34.67 -26.17
C GLU A 155 6.67 36.20 -26.08
N GLN A 156 5.61 36.70 -25.44
CA GLN A 156 5.46 38.12 -25.18
C GLN A 156 6.52 38.63 -24.19
N LEU A 157 6.89 37.86 -23.18
CA LEU A 157 7.97 38.24 -22.24
C LEU A 157 9.33 38.34 -22.93
N ASP A 158 9.64 37.43 -23.86
CA ASP A 158 10.87 37.50 -24.67
C ASP A 158 10.90 38.77 -25.53
N LEU A 159 9.76 39.15 -26.11
CA LEU A 159 9.63 40.42 -26.84
C LEU A 159 9.82 41.63 -25.93
N VAL A 160 9.20 41.63 -24.74
CA VAL A 160 9.42 42.69 -23.73
C VAL A 160 10.91 42.81 -23.40
N PHE A 161 11.61 41.69 -23.21
CA PHE A 161 13.04 41.69 -22.90
C PHE A 161 13.87 42.38 -23.99
N ASN A 162 13.57 42.09 -25.27
CA ASN A 162 14.27 42.72 -26.40
C ASN A 162 13.94 44.22 -26.53
N LEU A 163 12.65 44.57 -26.41
CA LEU A 163 12.18 45.95 -26.54
C LEU A 163 12.63 46.84 -25.38
N LEU A 164 12.93 46.25 -24.21
CA LEU A 164 13.50 46.96 -23.08
C LEU A 164 14.78 47.72 -23.44
N PHE A 165 15.54 47.27 -24.44
CA PHE A 165 16.79 47.93 -24.85
C PHE A 165 16.59 49.00 -25.92
N THR A 166 15.47 48.98 -26.64
CA THR A 166 15.22 49.85 -27.80
C THR A 166 14.21 50.95 -27.52
N CYS A 167 13.19 50.69 -26.70
CA CYS A 167 12.16 51.68 -26.38
C CYS A 167 12.64 52.65 -25.30
N ASP A 168 12.31 53.93 -25.44
CA ASP A 168 12.67 54.96 -24.45
C ASP A 168 11.60 55.11 -23.38
N THR A 169 10.35 54.73 -23.68
CA THR A 169 9.21 54.84 -22.76
C THR A 169 8.47 53.51 -22.61
N LEU A 170 7.79 53.32 -21.47
CA LEU A 170 6.96 52.14 -21.23
C LEU A 170 5.76 52.07 -22.19
N GLN A 171 5.19 53.21 -22.59
CA GLN A 171 4.06 53.25 -23.51
C GLN A 171 4.47 52.73 -24.89
N GLU A 172 5.59 53.21 -25.42
CA GLU A 172 6.14 52.74 -26.70
C GLU A 172 6.36 51.21 -26.71
N LEU A 173 6.89 50.67 -25.61
CA LEU A 173 7.10 49.23 -25.46
C LEU A 173 5.76 48.47 -25.49
N LYS A 174 4.75 48.95 -24.75
CA LYS A 174 3.42 48.33 -24.69
C LYS A 174 2.71 48.38 -26.05
N ASP A 175 2.84 49.48 -26.78
CA ASP A 175 2.21 49.66 -28.10
C ASP A 175 2.82 48.70 -29.14
N GLN A 176 4.12 48.38 -29.05
CA GLN A 176 4.79 47.40 -29.92
C GLN A 176 4.51 45.93 -29.55
N LEU A 177 3.87 45.68 -28.41
CA LEU A 177 3.50 44.34 -27.95
C LEU A 177 2.08 43.92 -28.40
N GLN A 178 1.28 44.85 -28.91
CA GLN A 178 -0.08 44.62 -29.47
C GLN A 178 -0.02 44.02 -30.87
#